data_AF-A0AAE0S8C9-F1
#
_entry.id   AF-A0AAE0S8C9-F1
#
_cell.length_a   1.000
_cell.length_b   1.000
_cell.length_c   1.000
_cell.angle_alpha   90.00
_cell.angle_beta   90.00
_cell.angle_gamma   90.00
#
_symmetry.space_group_name_H-M   'P 1'
#
loop_
_entity.id
_entity.type
_entity.pdbx_description
1 polymer ?
#
loop_
_entity_poly.entity_id
_entity_poly.type
_entity_poly.pdbx_seq_one_letter_code
_entity_poly.pdbx_strand_id
1 'polypeptide(L)'
;MSNDKSKLHFYSYIVVCLIVIVVSSLGAVHDGEGAAKDCPSEDYFIMTSYERTFQPEEPYTRNPWLFSNCSVQSFMALLSS
;
A
#
# COMPACT_ATOMS: atom_id res chain seq x y z
N MET A 1 -20.35 23.12 -0.98
CA MET A 1 -20.31 21.66 -1.22
C MET A 1 -18.89 21.14 -1.55
N SER A 2 -17.84 21.64 -0.87
CA SER A 2 -16.43 21.29 -1.18
C SER A 2 -15.67 20.63 0.00
N ASN A 3 -16.31 20.52 1.17
CA ASN A 3 -15.63 20.15 2.43
C ASN A 3 -15.71 18.66 2.80
N ASP A 4 -16.53 17.86 2.10
CA ASP A 4 -16.71 16.44 2.41
C ASP A 4 -15.70 15.53 1.70
N LYS A 5 -15.38 15.84 0.44
CA LYS A 5 -14.42 15.04 -0.34
C LYS A 5 -13.02 15.15 0.25
N SER A 6 -12.58 16.35 0.59
CA SER A 6 -11.27 16.58 1.21
C SER A 6 -11.10 15.85 2.54
N LYS A 7 -12.15 15.77 3.36
CA LYS A 7 -12.12 14.98 4.61
C LYS A 7 -12.06 13.48 4.34
N LEU A 8 -12.87 12.98 3.41
CA LEU A 8 -12.87 11.56 3.02
C LEU A 8 -11.49 11.10 2.50
N HIS A 9 -10.86 11.96 1.69
CA HIS A 9 -9.50 11.78 1.19
C HIS A 9 -8.48 11.71 2.34
N PHE A 10 -8.58 12.63 3.31
CA PHE A 10 -7.70 12.65 4.48
C PHE A 10 -7.85 11.44 5.39
N TYR A 11 -9.07 10.95 5.64
CA TYR A 11 -9.29 9.74 6.43
C TYR A 11 -8.77 8.49 5.71
N SER A 12 -9.02 8.39 4.40
CA SER A 12 -8.51 7.28 3.59
C SER A 12 -6.97 7.23 3.63
N TYR A 13 -6.33 8.40 3.58
CA TYR A 13 -4.88 8.54 3.73
C TYR A 13 -4.37 7.99 5.08
N ILE A 14 -4.96 8.42 6.20
CA ILE A 14 -4.54 7.96 7.54
C ILE A 14 -4.66 6.44 7.64
N VAL A 15 -5.76 5.87 7.15
CA VAL A 15 -6.00 4.42 7.22
C VAL A 15 -4.97 3.66 6.39
N VAL A 16 -4.68 4.08 5.17
CA VAL A 16 -3.67 3.44 4.31
C VAL A 16 -2.28 3.52 4.96
N CYS A 17 -1.87 4.68 5.48
CA CYS A 17 -0.60 4.82 6.17
C CYS A 17 -0.50 3.92 7.41
N LEU A 18 -1.56 3.82 8.21
CA LEU A 18 -1.58 2.94 9.37
C LEU A 18 -1.43 1.47 8.97
N ILE A 19 -2.12 1.04 7.91
CA ILE A 19 -2.02 -0.34 7.42
C ILE A 19 -0.60 -0.62 6.92
N VAL A 20 0.00 0.28 6.13
CA VAL A 20 1.38 0.15 5.67
C VAL A 20 2.34 0.02 6.85
N ILE A 21 2.24 0.90 7.86
CA ILE A 21 3.12 0.85 9.04
C ILE A 21 2.99 -0.48 9.78
N VAL A 22 1.76 -0.94 10.04
CA VAL A 22 1.51 -2.21 10.74
C VAL A 22 2.07 -3.38 9.93
N VAL A 23 1.80 -3.43 8.63
CA VAL A 23 2.18 -4.57 7.79
C VAL A 23 3.68 -4.59 7.51
N SER A 24 4.32 -3.44 7.36
CA SER A 24 5.79 -3.33 7.33
C SER A 24 6.43 -3.77 8.66
N SER A 25 5.80 -3.48 9.80
CA SER A 25 6.25 -3.99 11.10
C SER A 25 6.14 -5.51 11.22
N LEU A 26 5.26 -6.11 10.40
CA LEU A 26 5.08 -7.55 10.24
C LEU A 26 5.90 -8.11 9.06
N GLY A 27 6.99 -7.43 8.67
CA GLY A 27 7.97 -7.95 7.72
C GLY A 27 7.54 -7.92 6.25
N ALA A 28 6.39 -7.34 5.92
CA ALA A 28 6.05 -7.07 4.53
C ALA A 28 6.95 -5.96 3.96
N VAL A 29 7.31 -6.10 2.69
CA VAL A 29 8.16 -5.13 1.96
C VAL A 29 7.30 -4.40 0.94
N HIS A 30 7.67 -3.15 0.63
CA HIS A 30 7.01 -2.38 -0.42
C HIS A 30 7.12 -3.06 -1.79
N ASP A 31 6.03 -3.04 -2.56
CA ASP A 31 6.03 -3.58 -3.92
C ASP A 31 6.97 -2.76 -4.82
N GLY A 32 7.83 -3.44 -5.56
CA GLY A 32 8.84 -2.80 -6.41
C GLY A 32 10.13 -2.40 -5.68
N GLU A 33 10.27 -2.73 -4.39
CA GLU A 33 11.45 -2.40 -3.59
C GLU A 33 12.10 -3.64 -2.95
N GLY A 34 13.43 -3.57 -2.75
CA GLY A 34 14.18 -4.58 -2.01
C GLY A 34 13.96 -6.02 -2.53
N ALA A 35 13.52 -6.90 -1.62
CA ALA A 35 13.21 -8.30 -1.93
C ALA A 35 11.94 -8.47 -2.82
N ALA A 36 11.14 -7.42 -2.97
CA ALA A 36 9.93 -7.37 -3.77
C ALA A 36 10.11 -6.54 -5.06
N LYS A 37 11.37 -6.36 -5.52
CA LYS A 37 11.68 -5.58 -6.75
C LYS A 37 10.97 -6.08 -8.00
N ASP A 38 10.77 -7.39 -8.11
CA ASP A 38 10.11 -8.02 -9.26
C ASP A 38 8.57 -8.04 -9.13
N CYS A 39 8.05 -7.45 -8.06
CA CYS A 39 6.62 -7.43 -7.80
C CYS A 39 5.95 -6.28 -8.56
N PRO A 40 4.87 -6.56 -9.30
CA PRO A 40 4.17 -5.54 -10.05
C PRO A 40 3.59 -4.49 -9.09
N SER A 41 4.11 -3.27 -9.18
CA SER A 41 3.66 -2.09 -8.44
C SER A 41 2.71 -1.19 -9.25
N GLU A 42 2.43 -1.57 -10.50
CA GLU A 42 1.57 -0.83 -11.43
C GLU A 42 0.07 -1.00 -11.12
N ASP A 43 -0.29 -2.00 -10.31
CA ASP A 43 -1.67 -2.22 -9.87
C ASP A 43 -2.03 -1.47 -8.59
N TYR A 44 -1.07 -0.69 -8.06
CA TYR A 44 -1.21 0.16 -6.89
C TYR A 44 -1.85 -0.58 -5.71
N PHE A 45 -1.23 -1.66 -5.28
CA PHE A 45 -1.64 -2.38 -4.07
C PHE A 45 -1.33 -1.57 -2.81
N ILE A 46 -1.89 -1.98 -1.66
CA ILE A 46 -1.73 -1.25 -0.40
C ILE A 46 -0.27 -1.09 0.06
N MET A 47 0.62 -1.99 -0.38
CA MET A 47 2.05 -1.96 -0.08
C MET A 47 2.88 -1.30 -1.19
N THR A 48 2.27 -0.74 -2.23
CA THR A 48 3.02 0.01 -3.26
C THR A 48 3.71 1.23 -2.64
N SER A 49 4.92 1.54 -3.11
CA SER A 49 5.71 2.63 -2.56
C SER A 49 5.01 3.98 -2.69
N TYR A 50 5.20 4.83 -1.68
CA TYR A 50 4.53 6.14 -1.57
C TYR A 50 4.65 6.99 -2.83
N GLU A 51 5.82 6.96 -3.49
CA GLU A 51 6.11 7.72 -4.69
C GLU A 51 5.20 7.36 -5.87
N ARG A 52 4.66 6.14 -5.90
CA ARG A 52 3.73 5.67 -6.94
C ARG A 52 2.28 5.81 -6.52
N THR A 53 1.98 5.59 -5.25
CA THR A 53 0.61 5.52 -4.69
C THR A 53 -0.13 6.87 -4.68
N PHE A 54 0.59 7.99 -4.64
CA PHE A 54 -0.01 9.32 -4.41
C PHE A 54 0.25 10.31 -5.55
N GLN A 55 -0.23 9.98 -6.75
CA GLN A 55 -0.39 11.00 -7.79
C GLN A 55 -1.63 11.85 -7.48
N PRO A 56 -1.53 13.18 -7.36
CA PRO A 56 -2.64 14.06 -6.96
C PRO A 56 -3.88 13.98 -7.87
N GLU A 57 -3.68 13.48 -9.09
CA GLU A 57 -4.67 13.46 -10.17
C GLU A 57 -5.29 12.07 -10.41
N GLU A 58 -4.77 11.02 -9.78
CA GLU A 58 -5.31 9.67 -9.91
C GLU A 58 -6.22 9.31 -8.71
N PRO A 59 -7.38 8.68 -8.93
CA PRO A 59 -8.20 8.16 -7.84
C PRO A 59 -7.34 7.19 -7.02
N TYR A 60 -7.38 7.32 -5.68
CA TYR A 60 -6.62 6.49 -4.74
C TYR A 60 -6.55 5.06 -5.26
N THR A 61 -5.37 4.68 -5.77
CA THR A 61 -4.92 3.32 -6.10
C THR A 61 -5.96 2.37 -6.69
N ARG A 62 -5.71 1.77 -7.86
CA ARG A 62 -6.64 0.79 -8.45
C ARG A 62 -7.08 -0.31 -7.45
N ASN A 63 -6.21 -0.72 -6.53
CA ASN A 63 -6.51 -1.71 -5.49
C ASN A 63 -6.02 -1.28 -4.08
N PRO A 64 -6.64 -0.27 -3.43
CA PRO A 64 -6.12 0.33 -2.19
C PRO A 64 -6.11 -0.61 -0.99
N TRP A 65 -6.93 -1.66 -1.05
CA TRP A 65 -7.28 -2.51 0.08
C TRP A 65 -6.81 -3.96 -0.11
N LEU A 66 -6.06 -4.22 -1.19
CA LEU A 66 -5.54 -5.54 -1.50
C LEU A 66 -4.02 -5.55 -1.32
N PHE A 67 -3.53 -6.67 -0.79
CA PHE A 67 -2.10 -6.99 -0.80
C PHE A 67 -1.73 -7.60 -2.15
N SER A 68 -0.53 -7.27 -2.62
CA SER A 68 0.06 -8.01 -3.73
C SER A 68 0.40 -9.43 -3.29
N ASN A 69 0.60 -10.33 -4.26
CA ASN A 69 1.08 -11.69 -3.96
C ASN A 69 2.43 -11.66 -3.24
N CYS A 70 3.27 -10.68 -3.52
CA CYS A 70 4.57 -10.55 -2.88
C CYS A 70 4.48 -10.13 -1.41
N SER A 71 3.62 -9.15 -1.08
CA SER A 71 3.39 -8.79 0.31
C SER A 71 2.87 -9.99 1.12
N VAL A 72 2.01 -10.82 0.51
CA VAL A 72 1.52 -12.06 1.12
C VAL A 72 2.65 -13.06 1.34
N GLN A 73 3.52 -13.27 0.36
CA GLN A 73 4.66 -14.18 0.48
C GLN A 73 5.67 -13.72 1.55
N SER A 74 6.00 -12.43 1.60
CA SER A 74 6.90 -11.88 2.63
C SER A 74 6.30 -12.05 4.02
N PHE A 75 5.00 -11.79 4.17
CA PHE A 75 4.30 -12.01 5.43
C PHE A 75 4.29 -13.49 5.85
N MET A 76 4.01 -14.40 4.92
CA MET A 76 4.06 -15.85 5.18
C MET A 76 5.46 -16.32 5.57
N ALA A 77 6.51 -15.79 4.92
CA ALA A 77 7.89 -16.11 5.25
C ALA A 77 8.22 -15.71 6.71
N LEU A 78 7.80 -14.53 7.16
CA LEU A 78 7.98 -14.10 8.56
C LEU A 78 7.26 -15.01 9.54
N LEU A 79 6.00 -15.39 9.26
CA LEU A 79 5.25 -16.27 10.16
C LEU A 79 5.83 -17.69 10.25
N SER A 80 6.61 -18.11 9.25
CA SER A 80 7.25 -19.42 9.19
C SER A 80 8.66 -19.48 9.79
N SER A 81 9.24 -18.34 10.17
CA SER A 81 10.57 -18.22 10.81
C SER A 81 10.47 -18.14 12.32
#